data_AF-A0AA46WAC1-F1
#
_entry.id   AF-A0AA46WAC1-F1
#
_cell.length_a   1.000
_cell.length_b   1.000
_cell.length_c   1.000
_cell.angle_alpha   90.00
_cell.angle_beta   90.00
_cell.angle_gamma   90.00
#
_symmetry.space_group_name_H-M   'P 1'
#
loop_
_entity.id
_entity.type
_entity.pdbx_description
1 polymer ?
#
loop_
_entity_poly.entity_id
_entity_poly.type
_entity_poly.pdbx_seq_one_letter_code
_entity_poly.pdbx_strand_id
1 'polypeptide(L)'
;MGGAKVTQTEWAREKGFSKQYVCYLVKKGIVELEDGLIDREQANRAIEAIRDPSQPLRRKGREIEEKRGSISELSTMLLKTRIKNEMERGKLLEAKAKAEIGELISVEEVKTEAFNVARVVRNNLLNIPDRVSALLASINDTEKIHETLTEEIRTALEELVENTFQ
;
A
#
# COMPACT_ATOMS: atom_id res chain seq x y z
N MET A 1 3.08 11.14 -70.71
CA MET A 1 3.53 10.54 -69.43
C MET A 1 2.30 10.47 -68.54
N GLY A 2 1.65 9.31 -68.46
CA GLY A 2 0.40 9.15 -67.69
C GLY A 2 0.73 8.82 -66.24
N GLY A 3 0.33 9.70 -65.32
CA GLY A 3 0.44 9.46 -63.88
C GLY A 3 -0.42 8.27 -63.46
N ALA A 4 0.01 7.56 -62.42
CA ALA A 4 -0.73 6.42 -61.90
C ALA A 4 -2.09 6.88 -61.34
N LYS A 5 -3.18 6.46 -61.98
CA LYS A 5 -4.57 6.76 -61.60
C LYS A 5 -5.02 5.87 -60.44
N VAL A 6 -5.47 6.47 -59.34
CA VAL A 6 -5.85 5.76 -58.10
C VAL A 6 -7.19 6.22 -57.56
N THR A 7 -7.89 5.33 -56.87
CA THR A 7 -9.18 5.67 -56.26
C THR A 7 -9.01 6.65 -55.10
N GLN A 8 -10.02 7.48 -54.85
CA GLN A 8 -9.99 8.46 -53.74
C GLN A 8 -9.73 7.81 -52.37
N THR A 9 -10.21 6.57 -52.17
CA THR A 9 -10.07 5.84 -50.91
C THR A 9 -8.65 5.32 -50.70
N GLU A 10 -8.01 4.83 -51.76
CA GLU A 10 -6.63 4.35 -51.70
C GLU A 10 -5.65 5.51 -51.47
N TRP A 11 -5.84 6.62 -52.17
CA TRP A 11 -5.01 7.81 -51.97
C TRP A 11 -5.20 8.44 -50.58
N ALA A 12 -6.43 8.43 -50.04
CA ALA A 12 -6.70 8.86 -48.66
C ALA A 12 -5.92 8.02 -47.63
N ARG A 13 -5.91 6.69 -47.81
CA ARG A 13 -5.17 5.76 -46.93
C ARG A 13 -3.67 5.97 -47.02
N GLU A 14 -3.15 6.14 -48.24
CA GLU A 14 -1.71 6.34 -48.49
C GLU A 14 -1.18 7.62 -47.83
N LYS A 15 -1.95 8.71 -47.85
CA LYS A 15 -1.57 10.00 -47.25
C LYS A 15 -1.99 10.17 -45.79
N GLY A 16 -2.72 9.21 -45.21
CA GLY A 16 -3.22 9.30 -43.84
C GLY A 16 -4.33 10.34 -43.65
N PHE A 17 -5.03 10.73 -44.72
CA PHE A 17 -6.15 11.66 -44.68
C PHE A 17 -7.49 10.94 -44.53
N SER A 18 -8.49 11.63 -43.97
CA SER A 18 -9.87 11.12 -43.98
C SER A 18 -10.44 11.14 -45.40
N LYS A 19 -11.23 10.12 -45.77
CA LYS A 19 -11.96 10.06 -47.05
C LYS A 19 -12.82 11.32 -47.29
N GLN A 20 -13.41 11.87 -46.23
CA GLN A 20 -14.21 13.10 -46.30
C GLN A 20 -13.37 14.31 -46.70
N TYR A 21 -12.12 14.39 -46.23
CA TYR A 21 -11.20 15.47 -46.58
C TYR A 21 -10.79 15.38 -48.06
N VAL A 22 -10.53 14.16 -48.56
CA VAL A 22 -10.27 13.93 -49.98
C VAL A 22 -11.47 14.33 -50.84
N CYS A 23 -12.70 13.93 -50.48
CA CYS A 23 -13.90 14.36 -51.22
C CYS A 23 -14.09 15.89 -51.18
N TYR A 24 -13.73 16.55 -50.07
CA TYR A 24 -13.75 18.00 -49.97
C TYR A 24 -12.75 18.67 -50.91
N LEU A 25 -11.52 18.15 -51.01
CA LEU A 25 -10.49 18.68 -51.94
C LEU A 25 -10.91 18.55 -53.41
N VAL A 26 -11.53 17.42 -53.75
CA VAL A 26 -12.13 17.19 -55.07
C VAL A 26 -13.26 18.17 -55.33
N LYS A 27 -14.19 18.35 -54.37
CA LYS A 27 -15.32 19.29 -54.49
C LYS A 27 -14.87 20.74 -54.65
N LYS A 28 -13.74 21.11 -54.04
CA LYS A 28 -13.12 22.43 -54.19
C LYS A 28 -12.36 22.62 -55.51
N GLY A 29 -12.23 21.57 -56.33
CA GLY A 29 -11.46 21.62 -57.58
C GLY A 29 -9.96 21.70 -57.37
N ILE A 30 -9.46 21.38 -56.16
CA ILE A 30 -8.03 21.37 -55.86
C ILE A 30 -7.39 20.09 -56.42
N VAL A 31 -8.09 18.96 -56.24
CA VAL A 31 -7.70 17.67 -56.80
C VAL A 31 -8.69 17.35 -57.91
N GLU A 32 -8.19 17.26 -59.13
CA GLU A 32 -9.03 16.91 -60.28
C GLU A 32 -9.19 15.38 -60.38
N LEU A 33 -10.32 14.99 -60.97
CA LEU A 33 -10.62 13.60 -61.28
C LEU A 33 -10.58 13.43 -62.79
N GLU A 34 -9.73 12.53 -63.27
CA GLU A 34 -9.72 12.08 -64.65
C GLU A 34 -10.42 10.71 -64.71
N ASP A 35 -11.50 10.59 -65.48
CA ASP A 35 -12.28 9.35 -65.62
C ASP A 35 -12.74 8.76 -64.27
N GLY A 36 -12.98 9.62 -63.26
CA GLY A 36 -13.37 9.21 -61.91
C GLY A 36 -12.22 8.73 -61.00
N LEU A 37 -10.97 8.81 -61.46
CA LEU A 37 -9.76 8.46 -60.72
C LEU A 37 -8.90 9.70 -60.45
N ILE A 38 -8.16 9.68 -59.34
CA ILE A 38 -7.21 10.74 -59.00
C ILE A 38 -5.87 10.44 -59.66
N ASP A 39 -5.30 11.38 -60.41
CA ASP A 39 -3.89 11.34 -60.77
C ASP A 39 -3.05 11.63 -59.52
N ARG A 40 -2.29 10.63 -59.07
CA ARG A 40 -1.42 10.73 -57.87
C ARG A 40 -0.48 11.92 -57.92
N GLU A 41 0.13 12.19 -59.06
CA GLU A 41 1.14 13.24 -59.19
C GLU A 41 0.52 14.63 -59.16
N GLN A 42 -0.60 14.80 -59.87
CA GLN A 42 -1.37 16.04 -59.85
C GLN A 42 -1.87 16.35 -58.44
N ALA A 43 -2.47 15.37 -57.77
CA ALA A 43 -3.06 15.55 -56.45
C ALA A 43 -2.02 15.87 -55.38
N ASN A 44 -0.84 15.25 -55.44
CA ASN A 44 0.26 15.55 -54.53
C ASN A 44 0.77 16.98 -54.72
N ARG A 45 0.96 17.43 -55.97
CA ARG A 45 1.37 18.81 -56.27
C ARG A 45 0.33 19.83 -55.80
N ALA A 46 -0.95 19.55 -56.01
CA ALA A 46 -2.02 20.45 -55.60
C ALA A 46 -2.11 20.61 -54.07
N ILE A 47 -1.91 19.53 -53.32
CA ILE A 47 -1.84 19.60 -51.86
C ILE A 47 -0.59 20.36 -51.39
N GLU A 48 0.57 20.11 -51.99
CA GLU A 48 1.80 20.80 -51.64
C GLU A 48 1.70 22.31 -51.88
N ALA A 49 1.05 22.74 -52.95
CA ALA A 49 0.81 24.16 -53.24
C ALA A 49 -0.08 24.87 -52.22
N ILE A 50 -0.96 24.14 -51.52
CA ILE A 50 -1.90 24.68 -50.53
C ILE A 50 -1.38 24.53 -49.09
N ARG A 51 -0.38 23.67 -48.89
CA ARG A 51 0.14 23.35 -47.57
C ARG A 51 0.82 24.58 -46.95
N ASP A 52 0.10 25.23 -46.03
CA ASP A 52 0.63 26.29 -45.16
C ASP A 52 1.66 25.70 -44.16
N PRO A 53 2.94 26.11 -44.20
CA PRO A 53 3.98 25.64 -43.27
C PRO A 53 3.69 26.00 -41.80
N SER A 54 2.77 26.92 -41.54
CA SER A 54 2.48 27.47 -40.22
C SER A 54 1.37 26.74 -39.46
N GLN A 55 0.73 25.72 -40.05
CA GLN A 55 -0.24 24.88 -39.33
C GLN A 55 0.46 23.73 -38.61
N PRO A 56 0.62 23.79 -37.27
CA PRO A 56 1.22 22.69 -36.53
C PRO A 56 0.31 21.45 -36.61
N LEU A 57 0.92 20.31 -36.94
CA LEU A 57 0.32 18.97 -36.81
C LEU A 57 -0.36 18.87 -35.44
N ARG A 58 -1.69 18.66 -35.41
CA ARG A 58 -2.57 18.50 -34.23
C ARG A 58 -1.84 18.23 -32.90
N ARG A 59 -1.29 19.27 -32.24
CA ARG A 59 -0.65 19.17 -30.91
C ARG A 59 -1.70 19.08 -29.78
N LYS A 60 -2.90 19.59 -30.04
CA LYS A 60 -4.00 19.71 -29.05
C LYS A 60 -4.57 18.36 -28.57
N GLY A 61 -4.43 17.28 -29.35
CA GLY A 61 -4.90 15.95 -28.93
C GLY A 61 -4.02 15.31 -27.86
N ARG A 62 -2.69 15.42 -28.02
CA ARG A 62 -1.70 14.80 -27.14
C ARG A 62 -1.67 15.44 -25.75
N GLU A 63 -1.79 16.77 -25.65
CA GLU A 63 -1.89 17.47 -24.34
C GLU A 63 -3.18 17.13 -23.56
N ILE A 64 -4.30 16.88 -24.26
CA ILE A 64 -5.57 16.50 -23.63
C ILE A 64 -5.50 15.03 -23.15
N GLU A 65 -4.86 14.15 -23.90
CA GLU A 65 -4.61 12.76 -23.51
C GLU A 65 -3.64 12.65 -22.33
N GLU A 66 -2.54 13.41 -22.33
CA GLU A 66 -1.58 13.46 -21.21
C GLU A 66 -2.22 14.01 -19.93
N LYS A 67 -3.01 15.09 -20.03
CA LYS A 67 -3.76 15.62 -18.87
C LYS A 67 -4.82 14.64 -18.38
N ARG A 68 -5.54 13.95 -19.26
CA ARG A 68 -6.50 12.90 -18.86
C ARG A 68 -5.81 11.70 -18.22
N GLY A 69 -4.67 11.28 -18.75
CA GLY A 69 -3.84 10.22 -18.16
C GLY A 69 -3.37 10.60 -16.76
N SER A 70 -2.84 11.81 -16.60
CA SER A 70 -2.38 12.35 -15.31
C SER A 70 -3.52 12.51 -14.29
N ILE A 71 -4.69 13.03 -14.70
CA ILE A 71 -5.87 13.15 -13.82
C ILE A 71 -6.38 11.76 -13.41
N SER A 72 -6.40 10.80 -14.34
CA SER A 72 -6.78 9.41 -14.05
C SER A 72 -5.81 8.79 -13.05
N GLU A 73 -4.51 8.95 -13.27
CA GLU A 73 -3.46 8.42 -12.40
C GLU A 73 -3.54 9.03 -10.99
N LEU A 74 -3.68 10.35 -10.87
CA LEU A 74 -3.92 11.04 -9.60
C LEU A 74 -5.19 10.51 -8.90
N SER A 75 -6.28 10.31 -9.64
CA SER A 75 -7.53 9.75 -9.10
C SER A 75 -7.33 8.33 -8.57
N THR A 76 -6.59 7.49 -9.30
CA THR A 76 -6.27 6.12 -8.83
C THR A 76 -5.35 6.13 -7.61
N MET A 77 -4.38 7.06 -7.56
CA MET A 77 -3.48 7.21 -6.41
C MET A 77 -4.24 7.64 -5.17
N LEU A 78 -5.14 8.63 -5.28
CA LEU A 78 -5.98 9.09 -4.18
C LEU A 78 -6.90 7.98 -3.65
N LEU A 79 -7.48 7.18 -4.54
CA LEU A 79 -8.28 6.02 -4.15
C LEU A 79 -7.43 4.97 -3.41
N LYS A 80 -6.23 4.65 -3.92
CA LYS A 80 -5.30 3.74 -3.24
C LYS A 80 -4.92 4.25 -1.86
N THR A 81 -4.62 5.55 -1.71
CA THR A 81 -4.28 6.14 -0.41
C THR A 81 -5.47 6.11 0.55
N ARG A 82 -6.69 6.39 0.06
CA ARG A 82 -7.89 6.31 0.89
C ARG A 82 -8.13 4.89 1.38
N ILE A 83 -8.05 3.90 0.48
CA ILE A 83 -8.20 2.48 0.83
C ILE A 83 -7.14 2.07 1.87
N LYS A 84 -5.87 2.45 1.66
CA LYS A 84 -4.79 2.16 2.62
C LYS A 84 -5.06 2.76 4.00
N ASN A 85 -5.42 4.04 4.06
CA ASN A 85 -5.71 4.73 5.31
C ASN A 85 -6.90 4.10 6.04
N GLU A 86 -7.96 3.73 5.31
CA GLU A 86 -9.14 3.06 5.89
C GLU A 86 -8.78 1.66 6.40
N MET A 87 -7.97 0.89 5.68
CA MET A 87 -7.46 -0.40 6.16
C MET A 87 -6.61 -0.27 7.42
N GLU A 88 -5.70 0.72 7.48
CA GLU A 88 -4.86 0.97 8.66
C GLU A 88 -5.70 1.42 9.85
N ARG A 89 -6.72 2.27 9.63
CA ARG A 89 -7.72 2.62 10.66
C ARG A 89 -8.49 1.41 11.16
N GLY A 90 -8.92 0.52 10.26
CA GLY A 90 -9.59 -0.73 10.61
C GLY A 90 -8.73 -1.60 11.52
N LYS A 91 -7.45 -1.78 11.18
CA LYS A 91 -6.50 -2.55 12.00
C LYS A 91 -6.26 -1.93 13.37
N LEU A 92 -6.16 -0.60 13.44
CA LEU A 92 -6.03 0.10 14.72
C LEU A 92 -7.27 -0.06 15.59
N LEU A 93 -8.46 0.01 15.00
CA LEU A 93 -9.72 -0.22 15.72
C LEU A 93 -9.84 -1.67 16.17
N GLU A 94 -9.44 -2.64 15.35
CA GLU A 94 -9.41 -4.05 15.72
C GLU A 94 -8.44 -4.31 16.90
N ALA A 95 -7.23 -3.77 16.83
CA ALA A 95 -6.26 -3.89 17.92
C ALA A 95 -6.76 -3.23 19.21
N LYS A 96 -7.41 -2.06 19.11
CA LYS A 96 -8.03 -1.40 20.26
C LYS A 96 -9.19 -2.21 20.83
N ALA A 97 -10.07 -2.74 19.98
CA ALA A 97 -11.16 -3.60 20.42
C ALA A 97 -10.63 -4.85 21.12
N LYS A 98 -9.57 -5.48 20.59
CA LYS A 98 -8.90 -6.63 21.24
C LYS A 98 -8.26 -6.27 22.58
N ALA A 99 -7.69 -5.07 22.71
CA ALA A 99 -7.20 -4.58 24.00
C ALA A 99 -8.33 -4.33 24.99
N GLU A 100 -9.44 -3.72 24.56
CA GLU A 100 -10.64 -3.50 25.41
C GLU A 100 -11.32 -4.80 25.84
N ILE A 101 -11.29 -5.83 24.99
CA ILE A 101 -11.81 -7.18 25.30
C ILE A 101 -10.84 -7.94 26.24
N GLY A 102 -9.64 -7.40 26.52
CA GLY A 102 -8.66 -8.00 27.42
C GLY A 102 -7.74 -9.05 26.78
N GLU A 103 -7.76 -9.17 25.44
CA GLU A 103 -6.90 -10.12 24.71
C GLU A 103 -5.47 -9.57 24.51
N LEU A 104 -5.31 -8.24 24.51
CA LEU A 104 -4.01 -7.57 24.35
C LEU A 104 -3.69 -6.72 25.59
N ILE A 105 -2.49 -6.92 26.15
CA ILE A 105 -1.92 -6.12 27.25
C ILE A 105 -0.63 -5.47 26.75
N SER A 106 -0.30 -4.27 27.26
CA SER A 106 0.95 -3.61 26.88
C SER A 106 2.18 -4.38 27.37
N VAL A 107 3.24 -4.37 26.57
CA VAL A 107 4.49 -5.07 26.93
C VAL A 107 5.13 -4.43 28.17
N GLU A 108 4.98 -3.11 28.32
CA GLU A 108 5.46 -2.35 29.47
C GLU A 108 4.78 -2.76 30.78
N GLU A 109 3.45 -2.94 30.77
CA GLU A 109 2.70 -3.42 31.94
C GLU A 109 3.13 -4.82 32.34
N VAL A 110 3.22 -5.76 31.37
CA VAL A 110 3.67 -7.14 31.66
C VAL A 110 5.07 -7.15 32.30
N LYS A 111 5.99 -6.36 31.77
CA LYS A 111 7.36 -6.27 32.31
C LYS A 111 7.37 -5.70 33.73
N THR A 112 6.57 -4.68 33.98
CA THR A 112 6.48 -4.03 35.29
C THR A 112 5.91 -5.00 36.31
N GLU A 113 4.82 -5.68 35.96
CA GLU A 113 4.17 -6.62 36.86
C GLU A 113 5.04 -7.85 37.13
N ALA A 114 5.67 -8.42 36.09
CA ALA A 114 6.62 -9.50 36.25
C ALA A 114 7.80 -9.11 37.17
N PHE A 115 8.28 -7.87 37.08
CA PHE A 115 9.33 -7.36 37.96
C PHE A 115 8.86 -7.20 39.41
N ASN A 116 7.64 -6.72 39.62
CA ASN A 116 7.04 -6.59 40.94
C ASN A 116 6.88 -7.96 41.60
N VAL A 117 6.32 -8.94 40.88
CA VAL A 117 6.20 -10.33 41.34
C VAL A 117 7.57 -10.90 41.70
N ALA A 118 8.57 -10.79 40.81
CA ALA A 118 9.92 -11.28 41.07
C ALA A 118 10.57 -10.61 42.30
N ARG A 119 10.27 -9.33 42.54
CA ARG A 119 10.73 -8.61 43.74
C ARG A 119 10.11 -9.18 45.01
N VAL A 120 8.81 -9.47 45.00
CA VAL A 120 8.11 -10.09 46.15
C VAL A 120 8.71 -11.47 46.43
N VAL A 121 8.87 -12.32 45.41
CA VAL A 121 9.51 -13.65 45.53
C VAL A 121 10.87 -13.54 46.21
N ARG A 122 11.74 -12.68 45.68
CA ARG A 122 13.10 -12.52 46.20
C ARG A 122 13.09 -12.07 47.65
N ASN A 123 12.25 -11.10 47.99
CA ASN A 123 12.15 -10.57 49.35
C ASN A 123 11.66 -11.65 50.34
N ASN A 124 10.66 -12.44 49.96
CA ASN A 124 10.14 -13.52 50.82
C ASN A 124 11.19 -14.60 51.09
N LEU A 125 11.95 -15.00 50.05
CA LEU A 125 13.03 -15.97 50.18
C LEU A 125 14.18 -15.45 51.06
N LEU A 126 14.60 -14.19 50.85
CA LEU A 126 15.65 -13.57 51.66
C LEU A 126 15.25 -13.35 53.11
N ASN A 127 13.95 -13.33 53.40
CA ASN A 127 13.42 -13.21 54.76
C ASN A 127 13.33 -14.56 55.50
N ILE A 128 13.50 -15.70 54.81
CA ILE A 128 13.45 -17.03 55.46
C ILE A 128 14.45 -17.13 56.61
N PRO A 129 15.75 -16.81 56.44
CA PRO A 129 16.73 -16.95 57.50
C PRO A 129 16.34 -16.16 58.75
N ASP A 130 15.82 -14.94 58.61
CA ASP A 130 15.43 -14.10 59.75
C ASP A 130 14.28 -14.71 60.55
N ARG A 131 13.34 -15.42 59.90
CA ARG A 131 12.23 -16.12 60.57
C ARG A 131 12.69 -17.37 61.32
N VAL A 132 13.55 -18.16 60.69
CA VAL A 132 13.90 -19.50 61.19
C VAL A 132 15.14 -19.54 62.07
N SER A 133 16.01 -18.51 62.03
CA SER A 133 17.31 -18.54 62.72
C SER A 133 17.19 -18.83 64.22
N ALA A 134 16.21 -18.21 64.89
CA ALA A 134 15.98 -18.42 66.32
C ALA A 134 15.50 -19.85 66.63
N LEU A 135 14.66 -20.41 65.76
CA LEU A 135 14.15 -21.78 65.88
C LEU A 135 15.27 -22.80 65.63
N LEU A 136 16.04 -22.61 64.55
CA LEU A 136 17.15 -23.48 64.18
C LEU A 136 18.27 -23.48 65.22
N ALA A 137 18.52 -22.36 65.91
CA ALA A 137 19.51 -22.28 66.98
C ALA A 137 19.23 -23.25 68.15
N SER A 138 17.97 -23.67 68.33
CA SER A 138 17.56 -24.62 69.37
C SER A 138 17.53 -26.08 68.89
N ILE A 139 17.71 -26.35 67.59
CA ILE A 139 17.59 -27.69 67.02
C ILE A 139 18.99 -28.28 66.84
N ASN A 140 19.24 -29.45 67.45
CA ASN A 140 20.52 -30.16 67.35
C ASN A 140 20.49 -31.35 66.37
N ASP A 141 19.38 -31.54 65.67
CA ASP A 141 19.13 -32.65 64.76
C ASP A 141 19.12 -32.16 63.31
N THR A 142 19.94 -32.78 62.46
CA THR A 142 20.12 -32.35 61.07
C THR A 142 18.87 -32.61 60.22
N GLU A 143 18.15 -33.70 60.46
CA GLU A 143 16.93 -34.02 59.69
C GLU A 143 15.84 -32.97 59.95
N LYS A 144 15.64 -32.60 61.22
CA LYS A 144 14.68 -31.56 61.60
C LYS A 144 15.03 -30.18 61.06
N ILE A 145 16.32 -29.80 61.05
CA ILE A 145 16.76 -28.54 60.44
C ILE A 145 16.37 -28.52 58.95
N HIS A 146 16.63 -29.60 58.23
CA HIS A 146 16.30 -29.70 56.81
C HIS A 146 14.78 -29.67 56.58
N GLU A 147 14.00 -30.40 57.39
CA GLU A 147 12.54 -30.42 57.33
C GLU A 147 11.96 -29.01 57.52
N THR A 148 12.34 -28.32 58.60
CA THR A 148 11.87 -26.95 58.90
C THR A 148 12.23 -25.96 57.78
N LEU A 149 13.45 -26.02 57.24
CA LEU A 149 13.85 -25.18 56.11
C LEU A 149 13.03 -25.47 54.85
N THR A 150 12.75 -26.76 54.60
CA THR A 150 11.98 -27.19 53.43
C THR A 150 10.52 -26.73 53.53
N GLU A 151 9.92 -26.83 54.72
CA GLU A 151 8.57 -26.32 54.98
C GLU A 151 8.49 -24.82 54.76
N GLU A 152 9.42 -24.05 55.31
CA GLU A 152 9.43 -22.58 55.17
C GLU A 152 9.67 -22.10 53.74
N ILE A 153 10.51 -22.81 52.96
CA ILE A 153 10.66 -22.54 51.53
C ILE A 153 9.34 -22.84 50.80
N ARG A 154 8.68 -23.95 51.12
CA ARG A 154 7.38 -24.30 50.52
C ARG A 154 6.31 -23.27 50.83
N THR A 155 6.16 -22.88 52.10
CA THR A 155 5.21 -21.85 52.51
C THR A 155 5.48 -20.53 51.79
N ALA A 156 6.75 -20.10 51.72
CA ALA A 156 7.12 -18.88 51.00
C ALA A 156 6.82 -18.95 49.49
N LEU A 157 6.80 -20.14 48.89
CA LEU A 157 6.42 -20.35 47.49
C LEU A 157 4.90 -20.45 47.30
N GLU A 158 4.19 -21.08 48.22
CA GLU A 158 2.72 -21.20 48.21
C GLU A 158 2.05 -19.84 48.37
N GLU A 159 2.54 -18.99 49.27
CA GLU A 159 2.08 -17.60 49.44
C GLU A 159 2.19 -16.78 48.15
N LEU A 160 3.16 -17.09 47.28
CA LEU A 160 3.29 -16.41 46.00
C LEU A 160 2.21 -16.85 45.02
N VAL A 161 1.85 -18.12 45.01
CA VAL A 161 0.79 -18.63 44.14
C VAL A 161 -0.56 -18.02 44.53
N GLU A 162 -0.83 -17.89 45.83
CA GLU A 162 -2.08 -17.28 46.31
C GLU A 162 -2.17 -15.78 46.04
N ASN A 163 -1.06 -15.03 46.16
CA ASN A 163 -1.07 -13.58 45.98
C ASN A 163 -0.95 -13.12 44.52
N THR A 164 -0.43 -13.95 43.60
CA THR A 164 -0.14 -13.53 42.21
C THR A 164 -1.29 -13.84 41.24
N PHE A 165 -2.22 -14.74 41.59
CA PHE A 165 -3.27 -15.22 40.68
C PHE A 165 -4.71 -15.00 41.20
N GLN A 166 -4.91 -14.11 42.17
CA GLN A 166 -6.23 -13.58 42.54
C GLN A 166 -6.61 -12.38 41.68
#